data_AF-A0AAI9LJY0-F1
#
_entry.id   AF-A0AAI9LJY0-F1
#
_cell.length_a   1.000
_cell.length_b   1.000
_cell.length_c   1.000
_cell.angle_alpha   90.00
_cell.angle_beta   90.00
_cell.angle_gamma   90.00
#
_symmetry.space_group_name_H-M   'P 1'
#
loop_
_entity.id
_entity.type
_entity.pdbx_description
1 polymer ?
#
loop_
_entity_poly.entity_id
_entity_poly.type
_entity_poly.pdbx_seq_one_letter_code
_entity_poly.pdbx_strand_id
1 'polypeptide(L)'
;MAYSAHRAKSFKLSSDPYFIEKVRDIVGLYLSPPTNALVLCVDEKSQCQALERTQPVLLMGLSYVEGVTHDYIRHDTTTLFAALNAATGEIIAQCKPKHRHLEFISFLTTSIRPCRHGWMCT
;
A
#
# COMPACT_ATOMS: atom_id res chain seq x y z
N MET A 1 9.22 -17.86 34.07
CA MET A 1 8.39 -17.36 32.94
C MET A 1 8.93 -16.01 32.51
N ALA A 2 9.59 -15.93 31.36
CA ALA A 2 10.22 -14.70 30.88
C ALA A 2 9.37 -14.06 29.77
N TYR A 3 8.88 -12.85 30.00
CA TYR A 3 8.24 -12.03 28.97
C TYR A 3 9.32 -11.34 28.14
N SER A 4 9.32 -11.59 26.83
CA SER A 4 10.28 -11.01 25.88
C SER A 4 9.76 -9.67 25.36
N ALA A 5 10.54 -8.58 25.54
CA ALA A 5 10.13 -7.19 25.31
C ALA A 5 9.71 -6.84 23.87
N HIS A 6 9.98 -7.71 22.89
CA HIS A 6 9.63 -7.50 21.48
C HIS A 6 8.35 -8.22 21.03
N ARG A 7 7.69 -9.00 21.91
CA ARG A 7 6.38 -9.60 21.59
C ARG A 7 5.25 -8.67 22.03
N ALA A 8 5.09 -7.57 21.31
CA ALA A 8 3.87 -6.76 21.40
C ALA A 8 2.76 -7.46 20.59
N LYS A 9 1.76 -8.03 21.28
CA LYS A 9 0.49 -8.39 20.65
C LYS A 9 -0.45 -7.21 20.78
N SER A 10 -0.64 -6.45 19.70
CA SER A 10 -1.74 -5.50 19.64
C SER A 10 -3.00 -6.26 19.23
N PHE A 11 -4.08 -6.09 19.99
CA PHE A 11 -5.38 -6.60 19.62
C PHE A 11 -6.34 -5.40 19.54
N LYS A 12 -6.86 -5.11 18.35
CA LYS A 12 -7.97 -4.15 18.18
C LYS A 12 -9.27 -4.94 18.25
N LEU A 13 -9.89 -5.01 19.43
CA LEU A 13 -11.27 -5.47 19.56
C LEU A 13 -12.14 -4.22 19.46
N SER A 14 -13.04 -4.18 18.49
CA SER A 14 -14.10 -3.18 18.51
C SER A 14 -15.09 -3.56 19.61
N SER A 15 -15.56 -2.58 20.39
CA SER A 15 -16.65 -2.75 21.36
C SER A 15 -18.04 -2.71 20.73
N ASP A 16 -18.11 -2.55 19.40
CA ASP A 16 -19.35 -2.49 18.65
C ASP A 16 -20.05 -3.87 18.63
N PRO A 17 -21.29 -3.98 19.14
CA PRO A 17 -22.07 -5.22 19.09
C PRO A 17 -22.24 -5.79 17.69
N TYR A 18 -22.22 -4.94 16.66
CA TYR A 18 -22.40 -5.30 15.25
C TYR A 18 -21.07 -5.43 14.48
N PHE A 19 -19.93 -5.49 15.17
CA PHE A 19 -18.62 -5.49 14.52
C PHE A 19 -18.47 -6.59 13.46
N ILE A 20 -18.87 -7.81 13.79
CA ILE A 20 -18.74 -8.97 12.88
C ILE A 20 -19.60 -8.77 11.62
N GLU A 21 -20.82 -8.28 11.78
CA GLU A 21 -21.72 -8.02 10.65
C GLU A 21 -21.15 -6.95 9.73
N LYS A 22 -20.70 -5.82 10.29
CA LYS A 22 -20.07 -4.75 9.50
C LYS A 22 -18.82 -5.21 8.75
N VAL A 23 -17.99 -6.02 9.39
CA VAL A 23 -16.80 -6.59 8.73
C VAL A 23 -17.22 -7.50 7.58
N ARG A 24 -18.23 -8.36 7.78
CA ARG A 24 -18.75 -9.23 6.71
C ARG A 24 -19.33 -8.42 5.55
N ASP A 25 -20.06 -7.35 5.83
CA ASP A 25 -20.62 -6.49 4.78
C ASP A 25 -19.51 -5.83 3.94
N ILE A 26 -18.48 -5.28 4.59
CA ILE A 26 -17.34 -4.66 3.89
C ILE A 26 -16.54 -5.68 3.08
N VAL A 27 -16.27 -6.86 3.66
CA VAL A 27 -15.57 -7.94 2.95
C VAL A 27 -16.41 -8.47 1.79
N GLY A 28 -17.74 -8.52 1.95
CA GLY A 28 -18.68 -8.88 0.91
C GLY A 28 -18.53 -8.02 -0.34
N LEU A 29 -18.26 -6.72 -0.19
CA LEU A 29 -18.02 -5.81 -1.33
C LEU A 29 -16.80 -6.22 -2.17
N TYR A 30 -15.77 -6.82 -1.56
CA TYR A 30 -14.59 -7.29 -2.29
C TYR A 30 -14.81 -8.63 -2.98
N LEU A 31 -15.59 -9.54 -2.35
CA LEU A 31 -15.82 -10.89 -2.86
C LEU A 31 -16.94 -10.95 -3.91
N SER A 32 -17.94 -10.09 -3.77
CA SER A 32 -19.13 -10.07 -4.63
C SER A 32 -19.61 -8.63 -4.77
N PRO A 33 -18.89 -7.81 -5.57
CA PRO A 33 -19.26 -6.43 -5.78
C PRO A 33 -20.67 -6.34 -6.41
N PRO A 34 -21.49 -5.35 -6.03
CA PRO A 34 -22.77 -5.10 -6.67
C PRO A 34 -22.60 -4.80 -8.17
N THR A 35 -23.64 -5.08 -8.97
CA THR A 35 -23.64 -4.78 -10.41
C THR A 35 -23.37 -3.29 -10.65
N ASN A 36 -22.44 -2.98 -11.57
CA ASN A 36 -21.99 -1.62 -11.87
C ASN A 36 -21.31 -0.87 -10.71
N ALA A 37 -20.80 -1.58 -9.69
CA ALA A 37 -20.01 -0.98 -8.62
C ALA A 37 -18.50 -1.01 -8.92
N LEU A 38 -17.82 0.08 -8.58
CA LEU A 38 -16.37 0.17 -8.58
C LEU A 38 -15.84 -0.02 -7.16
N VAL A 39 -15.00 -1.04 -6.96
CA VAL A 39 -14.34 -1.30 -5.67
C VAL A 39 -12.83 -1.10 -5.84
N LEU A 40 -12.32 -0.04 -5.21
CA LEU A 40 -10.89 0.29 -5.19
C LEU A 40 -10.33 0.15 -3.77
N CYS A 41 -9.26 -0.62 -3.59
CA CYS A 41 -8.43 -0.55 -2.39
C CYS A 41 -7.43 0.59 -2.59
N VAL A 42 -7.52 1.65 -1.79
CA VAL A 42 -6.54 2.74 -1.83
C VAL A 42 -5.66 2.70 -0.60
N ASP A 43 -4.36 2.74 -0.81
CA ASP A 43 -3.39 2.87 0.27
C ASP A 43 -2.37 3.96 -0.04
N GLU A 44 -1.80 4.50 1.03
CA GLU A 44 -0.72 5.46 0.94
C GLU A 44 0.46 5.01 1.78
N LYS A 45 1.62 4.95 1.13
CA LYS A 45 2.89 4.82 1.81
C LYS A 45 3.63 6.17 1.79
N SER A 46 3.53 6.90 2.89
CA SER A 46 4.31 8.13 3.10
C SER A 46 5.77 7.85 3.46
N GLN A 47 6.58 8.91 3.28
CA GLN A 47 7.99 8.96 3.68
C GLN A 47 8.84 7.81 3.11
N CYS A 48 8.53 7.34 1.90
CA CYS A 48 9.37 6.39 1.19
C CYS A 48 10.72 7.05 0.88
N GLN A 49 11.78 6.56 1.52
CA GLN A 49 13.13 7.06 1.29
C GLN A 49 13.70 6.41 0.02
N ALA A 50 14.18 7.24 -0.90
CA ALA A 50 14.99 6.79 -2.00
C ALA A 50 16.45 6.69 -1.51
N LEU A 51 16.86 5.48 -1.14
CA LEU A 51 18.21 5.21 -0.67
C LEU A 51 19.06 4.70 -1.83
N GLU A 52 20.19 5.35 -2.06
CA GLU A 52 21.22 4.86 -2.96
C GLU A 52 22.44 4.42 -2.14
N ARG A 53 23.05 3.30 -2.49
CA ARG A 53 24.26 2.83 -1.83
C ARG A 53 25.47 3.61 -2.34
N THR A 54 26.33 4.02 -1.43
CA THR A 54 27.55 4.78 -1.76
C THR A 54 28.54 3.96 -2.61
N GLN A 55 28.49 2.63 -2.50
CA GLN A 55 29.29 1.71 -3.30
C GLN A 55 28.39 0.62 -3.92
N PRO A 56 28.70 0.14 -5.14
CA PRO A 56 28.00 -1.00 -5.74
C PRO A 56 28.05 -2.24 -4.84
N VAL A 57 26.97 -3.01 -4.87
CA VAL A 57 26.86 -4.27 -4.13
C VAL A 57 27.93 -5.25 -4.63
N LEU A 58 28.66 -5.85 -3.69
CA LEU A 58 29.57 -6.95 -4.00
C LEU A 58 28.74 -8.20 -4.31
N LEU A 59 28.90 -8.71 -5.53
CA LEU A 59 28.22 -9.94 -5.96
C LEU A 59 28.58 -11.11 -5.03
N MET A 60 27.60 -11.99 -4.84
CA MET A 60 27.75 -13.21 -4.06
C MET A 60 28.79 -14.13 -4.70
N GLY A 61 29.76 -14.60 -3.91
CA GLY A 61 30.80 -15.55 -4.34
C GLY A 61 30.62 -16.92 -3.71
N LEU A 62 31.35 -17.93 -4.20
CA LEU A 62 31.30 -19.31 -3.67
C LEU A 62 31.64 -19.40 -2.16
N SER A 63 32.30 -18.38 -1.62
CA SER A 63 32.83 -18.37 -0.25
C SER A 63 32.33 -17.19 0.60
N TYR A 64 31.49 -16.30 0.06
CA TYR A 64 30.99 -15.13 0.78
C TYR A 64 29.64 -14.63 0.24
N VAL A 65 28.81 -14.13 1.16
CA VAL A 65 27.48 -13.58 0.88
C VAL A 65 27.62 -12.18 0.26
N GLU A 66 26.55 -11.69 -0.39
CA GLU A 66 26.49 -10.34 -0.93
C GLU A 66 26.91 -9.29 0.13
N GLY A 67 27.79 -8.38 -0.28
CA GLY A 67 28.33 -7.33 0.58
C GLY A 67 27.67 -5.99 0.29
N VAL A 68 27.03 -5.40 1.30
CA VAL A 68 26.39 -4.09 1.20
C VAL A 68 27.05 -3.12 2.18
N THR A 69 27.49 -1.96 1.70
CA THR A 69 28.04 -0.90 2.54
C THR A 69 26.95 -0.28 3.42
N HIS A 70 27.29 -0.01 4.68
CA HIS A 70 26.38 0.62 5.64
C HIS A 70 26.04 2.07 5.27
N ASP A 71 26.95 2.77 4.59
CA ASP A 71 26.75 4.13 4.11
C ASP A 71 25.77 4.19 2.94
N TYR A 72 24.96 5.26 2.91
CA TYR A 72 23.99 5.53 1.86
C TYR A 72 23.83 7.04 1.61
N ILE A 73 23.46 7.38 0.39
CA ILE A 73 23.02 8.72 -0.01
C ILE A 73 21.50 8.77 0.11
N ARG A 74 20.97 9.81 0.77
CA ARG A 74 19.53 10.00 0.96
C ARG A 74 18.99 10.99 -0.08
N HIS A 75 18.18 10.49 -1.01
CA HIS A 75 17.55 11.29 -2.07
C HIS A 75 16.17 11.82 -1.67
N ASP A 76 16.09 12.45 -0.51
CA ASP A 76 14.85 12.90 0.11
C ASP A 76 13.79 11.78 0.26
N THR A 77 12.54 12.17 0.54
CA THR A 77 11.41 11.25 0.71
C THR A 77 10.34 11.52 -0.33
N THR A 78 9.69 10.46 -0.79
CA THR A 78 8.52 10.52 -1.67
C THR A 78 7.32 9.86 -1.01
N THR A 79 6.13 10.17 -1.49
CA THR A 79 4.88 9.57 -1.03
C THR A 79 4.28 8.76 -2.18
N LEU A 80 4.06 7.47 -1.94
CA LEU A 80 3.43 6.58 -2.90
C LEU A 80 1.94 6.47 -2.59
N PHE A 81 1.11 6.84 -3.57
CA PHE A 81 -0.32 6.53 -3.57
C PHE A 81 -0.57 5.36 -4.51
N ALA A 82 -1.33 4.36 -4.08
CA ALA A 82 -1.69 3.21 -4.88
C ALA A 82 -3.18 2.90 -4.75
N ALA A 83 -3.80 2.52 -5.86
CA ALA A 83 -5.18 2.07 -5.94
C ALA A 83 -5.21 0.74 -6.69
N LEU A 84 -5.73 -0.31 -6.04
CA LEU A 84 -5.97 -1.61 -6.63
C LEU A 84 -7.45 -1.74 -6.99
N ASN A 85 -7.74 -2.09 -8.25
CA ASN A 85 -9.07 -2.49 -8.67
C ASN A 85 -9.32 -3.95 -8.26
N ALA A 86 -10.29 -4.17 -7.36
CA ALA A 86 -10.57 -5.51 -6.83
C ALA A 86 -11.13 -6.48 -7.88
N ALA A 87 -11.81 -5.97 -8.92
CA ALA A 87 -12.41 -6.79 -9.97
C ALA A 87 -11.39 -7.22 -11.03
N THR A 88 -10.48 -6.32 -11.43
CA THR A 88 -9.53 -6.57 -12.53
C THR A 88 -8.13 -6.93 -12.06
N GLY A 89 -7.77 -6.60 -10.82
CA GLY A 89 -6.41 -6.72 -10.30
C GLY A 89 -5.45 -5.62 -10.77
N GLU A 90 -5.94 -4.62 -11.52
CA GLU A 90 -5.11 -3.51 -12.01
C GLU A 90 -4.67 -2.59 -10.87
N ILE A 91 -3.41 -2.14 -10.91
CA ILE A 91 -2.84 -1.22 -9.92
C ILE A 91 -2.52 0.11 -10.60
N ILE A 92 -3.13 1.18 -10.10
CA ILE A 92 -2.82 2.57 -10.45
C ILE A 92 -1.96 3.15 -9.33
N ALA A 93 -0.72 3.52 -9.63
CA ALA A 93 0.20 4.06 -8.64
C ALA A 93 0.80 5.40 -9.08
N GLN A 94 0.99 6.33 -8.15
CA GLN A 94 1.65 7.61 -8.39
C GLN A 94 2.55 8.00 -7.20
N CYS A 95 3.77 8.42 -7.51
CA CYS A 95 4.66 9.05 -6.55
C CYS A 95 4.44 10.57 -6.54
N LYS A 96 4.34 11.17 -5.35
CA LYS A 96 4.22 12.62 -5.16
C LYS A 96 5.32 13.12 -4.22
N PRO A 97 5.90 14.30 -4.49
CA PRO A 97 6.99 14.84 -3.66
C PRO A 97 6.51 15.33 -2.29
N LYS A 98 5.21 15.55 -2.12
CA LYS A 98 4.61 16.07 -0.89
C LYS A 98 3.43 15.21 -0.46
N HIS A 99 3.33 15.01 0.85
CA HIS A 99 2.19 14.36 1.48
C HIS A 99 1.17 15.42 1.95
N ARG A 100 0.25 15.83 1.08
CA ARG A 100 -0.90 16.66 1.49
C ARG A 100 -2.20 16.12 0.89
N HIS A 101 -3.31 16.57 1.45
CA HIS A 101 -4.64 16.14 1.03
C HIS A 101 -4.96 16.51 -0.43
N LEU A 102 -4.36 17.58 -0.97
CA LEU A 102 -4.57 18.01 -2.36
C LEU A 102 -4.03 16.98 -3.35
N GLU A 103 -2.84 16.45 -3.08
CA GLU A 103 -2.20 15.40 -3.86
C GLU A 103 -3.02 14.11 -3.80
N PHE A 104 -3.59 13.79 -2.63
CA PHE A 104 -4.47 12.63 -2.46
C PHE A 104 -5.80 12.76 -3.23
N ILE A 105 -6.47 13.91 -3.16
CA ILE A 105 -7.72 14.16 -3.91
C ILE A 105 -7.45 14.13 -5.43
N SER A 106 -6.32 14.69 -5.86
CA SER A 106 -5.88 14.63 -7.26
C SER A 106 -5.66 13.19 -7.72
N PHE A 107 -5.04 12.36 -6.87
CA PHE A 107 -4.87 10.93 -7.11
C PHE A 107 -6.22 10.21 -7.23
N LEU A 108 -7.15 10.41 -6.29
CA LEU A 108 -8.50 9.81 -6.32
C LEU A 108 -9.27 10.20 -7.59
N THR A 109 -9.18 11.47 -7.99
CA THR A 109 -9.81 11.94 -9.23
C THR A 109 -9.24 11.22 -10.45
N THR A 110 -7.94 10.94 -10.43
CA THR A 110 -7.27 10.23 -11.52
C THR A 110 -7.62 8.75 -11.54
N SER A 111 -7.68 8.08 -10.38
CA SER A 111 -7.97 6.64 -10.32
C SER A 111 -9.43 6.30 -10.66
N ILE A 112 -10.39 7.20 -10.40
CA ILE A 112 -11.81 6.98 -10.68
C ILE A 112 -12.16 7.23 -12.16
N ARG A 113 -11.43 8.10 -12.86
CA ARG A 113 -11.75 8.52 -14.25
C ARG A 113 -11.69 7.41 -15.31
N PRO A 114 -10.67 6.52 -15.33
CA PRO A 114 -10.57 5.42 -16.29
C PRO A 114 -11.81 4.52 -16.28
N CYS A 115 -12.39 4.27 -15.10
CA CYS A 115 -13.57 3.44 -14.91
C CYS A 115 -14.86 4.06 -15.50
N ARG A 116 -14.85 5.31 -15.97
CA ARG A 116 -16.02 5.97 -16.58
C ARG A 116 -16.15 5.73 -18.10
N HIS A 117 -15.10 5.31 -18.79
CA HIS A 117 -15.06 5.28 -20.27
C HIS A 117 -14.93 3.88 -20.88
N GLY A 118 -14.80 2.83 -20.07
CA GLY A 118 -14.71 1.45 -20.54
C GLY A 118 -15.43 0.51 -19.59
N TRP A 119 -16.65 0.13 -19.95
CA TRP A 119 -17.47 -0.83 -19.23
C TRP A 119 -16.84 -2.22 -19.31
N MET A 120 -16.07 -2.60 -18.29
CA MET A 120 -16.02 -3.97 -17.80
C MET A 120 -16.21 -3.90 -16.28
N CYS A 121 -17.38 -3.40 -15.88
CA CYS A 121 -17.96 -3.79 -14.60
C CYS A 121 -18.76 -5.06 -14.92
N THR A 122 -18.45 -6.16 -14.25
CA THR A 122 -19.31 -7.36 -14.24
C THR A 122 -20.73 -7.03 -13.78
#